data_AF-A0A6L5FPF2-F1
#
_entry.id   AF-A0A6L5FPF2-F1
#
_cell.length_a   1.000
_cell.length_b   1.000
_cell.length_c   1.000
_cell.angle_alpha   90.00
_cell.angle_beta   90.00
_cell.angle_gamma   90.00
#
_symmetry.space_group_name_H-M   'P 1'
#
loop_
_entity.id
_entity.type
_entity.pdbx_description
1 polymer ?
#
loop_
_entity_poly.entity_id
_entity_poly.type
_entity_poly.pdbx_seq_one_letter_code
_entity_poly.pdbx_strand_id
1 'polypeptide(L)'
;MQWPSLKVARVALAAVRPWIARPGCWSRCVAVSRLAPPVRSVAGVIVFALLTGACAGLGIGAKDPVPAFNLRAPAAVQRSGAIRGQMVVPEPSAISVLDSERIVVRPSAGQVATLAGAQWSDRLPKLLQARIVEAFENSSRLRSVGRPTDGLTADYQLLVDVRAFQLSVAPEAVGEVEIAAKIVAGGSGRIVGGRVFRATTPAAGTDGAEAVAAIETSFQDVTAQLVRWVGRVI
;
A
#
# COMPACT_ATOMS: atom_id res chain seq x y z
N MET A 1 39.80 18.77 -21.36
CA MET A 1 39.59 18.11 -20.06
C MET A 1 38.79 16.85 -20.32
N GLN A 2 39.46 15.71 -20.23
CA GLN A 2 39.04 14.41 -20.74
C GLN A 2 38.52 13.55 -19.57
N TRP A 3 37.26 13.16 -19.62
CA TRP A 3 36.64 12.28 -18.64
C TRP A 3 36.72 10.83 -19.11
N PRO A 4 37.15 9.86 -18.28
CA PRO A 4 37.18 8.45 -18.67
C PRO A 4 35.84 7.77 -18.38
N SER A 5 35.39 7.01 -19.37
CA SER A 5 34.22 6.13 -19.38
C SER A 5 34.41 4.91 -18.46
N LEU A 6 33.52 4.75 -17.47
CA LEU A 6 33.40 3.57 -16.63
C LEU A 6 32.56 2.48 -17.33
N LYS A 7 33.18 1.31 -17.52
CA LYS A 7 32.56 0.10 -18.06
C LYS A 7 31.67 -0.55 -17.00
N VAL A 8 30.38 -0.68 -17.29
CA VAL A 8 29.43 -1.43 -16.45
C VAL A 8 29.58 -2.93 -16.74
N ALA A 9 29.96 -3.69 -15.73
CA ALA A 9 30.07 -5.14 -15.78
C ALA A 9 28.67 -5.79 -15.77
N ARG A 10 28.40 -6.67 -16.75
CA ARG A 10 27.21 -7.51 -16.82
C ARG A 10 27.29 -8.62 -15.76
N VAL A 11 26.32 -8.64 -14.85
CA VAL A 11 26.09 -9.76 -13.92
C VAL A 11 25.34 -10.86 -14.65
N ALA A 12 25.92 -12.06 -14.65
CA ALA A 12 25.37 -13.25 -15.29
C ALA A 12 24.18 -13.81 -14.50
N LEU A 13 23.07 -14.07 -15.20
CA LEU A 13 21.93 -14.84 -14.69
C LEU A 13 22.33 -16.31 -14.49
N ALA A 14 22.21 -16.80 -13.25
CA ALA A 14 22.28 -18.22 -12.95
C ALA A 14 20.92 -18.87 -13.24
N ALA A 15 20.94 -19.89 -14.11
CA ALA A 15 19.79 -20.66 -14.53
C ALA A 15 19.28 -21.58 -13.42
N VAL A 16 17.96 -21.54 -13.20
CA VAL A 16 17.20 -22.44 -12.33
C VAL A 16 17.15 -23.83 -12.97
N ARG A 17 17.63 -24.85 -12.24
CA ARG A 17 17.65 -26.26 -12.68
C ARG A 17 16.27 -26.90 -12.45
N PRO A 18 15.69 -27.60 -13.44
CA PRO A 18 14.44 -28.32 -13.27
C PRO A 18 14.63 -29.67 -12.57
N TRP A 19 13.62 -30.03 -11.77
CA TRP A 19 13.47 -31.28 -11.03
C TRP A 19 13.35 -32.49 -11.97
N ILE A 20 14.13 -33.54 -11.68
CA ILE A 20 14.09 -34.84 -12.33
C ILE A 20 13.21 -35.77 -11.49
N ALA A 21 12.06 -36.16 -12.01
CA ALA A 21 11.29 -37.30 -11.52
C ALA A 21 11.70 -38.57 -12.27
N ARG A 22 12.10 -39.61 -11.54
CA ARG A 22 12.39 -40.96 -12.07
C ARG A 22 11.20 -41.88 -11.77
N PRO A 23 10.59 -42.52 -12.77
CA PRO A 23 9.90 -43.79 -12.59
C PRO A 23 10.78 -44.93 -13.12
N GLY A 24 10.88 -45.99 -12.32
CA GLY A 24 11.65 -47.17 -12.66
C GLY A 24 10.92 -48.18 -13.53
N CYS A 25 11.71 -49.20 -13.89
CA CYS A 25 11.35 -50.60 -14.08
C CYS A 25 10.43 -50.98 -15.25
N TRP A 26 11.03 -51.52 -16.32
CA TRP A 26 11.24 -52.96 -16.55
C TRP A 26 11.21 -53.28 -18.04
N SER A 27 12.38 -53.70 -18.53
CA SER A 27 12.55 -54.37 -19.80
C SER A 27 11.89 -55.74 -19.76
N ARG A 28 11.06 -56.06 -20.77
CA ARG A 28 11.07 -57.40 -21.35
C ARG A 28 10.46 -57.42 -22.75
N CYS A 29 11.29 -57.78 -23.71
CA CYS A 29 10.94 -58.18 -25.06
C CYS A 29 10.03 -59.40 -25.04
N VAL A 30 8.92 -59.38 -25.76
CA VAL A 30 8.43 -60.52 -26.55
C VAL A 30 7.71 -59.97 -27.78
N ALA A 31 8.32 -60.17 -28.95
CA ALA A 31 7.61 -60.15 -30.22
C ALA A 31 6.95 -61.53 -30.42
N VAL A 32 5.71 -61.58 -30.90
CA VAL A 32 5.21 -62.65 -31.79
C VAL A 32 3.80 -62.29 -32.29
N SER A 33 3.77 -62.09 -33.60
CA SER A 33 2.82 -62.62 -34.59
C SER A 33 1.31 -62.64 -34.30
N ARG A 34 0.60 -61.84 -35.12
CA ARG A 34 -0.63 -62.12 -35.88
C ARG A 34 -1.44 -63.36 -35.47
N LEU A 35 -2.76 -63.15 -35.27
CA LEU A 35 -3.87 -63.89 -35.90
C LEU A 35 -5.20 -63.24 -35.46
N ALA A 36 -5.96 -62.70 -36.41
CA ALA A 36 -7.41 -62.51 -36.26
C ALA A 36 -8.09 -63.88 -36.48
N PRO A 37 -9.29 -64.17 -35.90
CA PRO A 37 -10.54 -63.77 -36.55
C PRO A 37 -11.70 -63.56 -35.51
N PRO A 38 -13.01 -63.73 -35.79
CA PRO A 38 -13.92 -62.58 -35.80
C PRO A 38 -15.19 -62.75 -34.92
N VAL A 39 -16.00 -61.68 -34.83
CA VAL A 39 -17.48 -61.72 -34.70
C VAL A 39 -18.05 -62.32 -33.39
N ARG A 40 -18.57 -61.46 -32.49
CA ARG A 40 -20.02 -61.30 -32.20
C ARG A 40 -20.30 -60.48 -30.93
N SER A 41 -21.28 -59.59 -31.09
CA SER A 41 -22.23 -59.12 -30.08
C SER A 41 -21.80 -57.99 -29.15
N VAL A 42 -21.93 -56.80 -29.73
CA VAL A 42 -22.40 -55.55 -29.13
C VAL A 42 -23.53 -55.78 -28.13
N ALA A 43 -23.34 -55.41 -26.87
CA ALA A 43 -24.43 -55.04 -25.97
C ALA A 43 -23.90 -54.18 -24.81
N GLY A 44 -24.19 -52.88 -24.85
CA GLY A 44 -24.60 -52.13 -23.67
C GLY A 44 -23.51 -51.53 -22.77
N VAL A 45 -22.76 -50.53 -23.26
CA VAL A 45 -22.28 -49.41 -22.40
C VAL A 45 -22.16 -48.13 -23.25
N ILE A 46 -23.28 -47.56 -23.71
CA ILE A 46 -23.31 -46.22 -24.32
C ILE A 46 -24.50 -45.43 -23.76
N VAL A 47 -24.54 -45.17 -22.45
CA VAL A 47 -25.47 -44.16 -21.85
C VAL A 47 -24.87 -43.49 -20.62
N PHE A 48 -23.58 -43.11 -20.62
CA PHE A 48 -23.04 -42.28 -19.52
C PHE A 48 -21.84 -41.41 -19.95
N ALA A 49 -21.93 -40.73 -21.10
CA ALA A 49 -20.83 -39.89 -21.59
C ALA A 49 -21.27 -38.53 -22.17
N LEU A 50 -22.44 -38.00 -21.79
CA LEU A 50 -22.99 -36.77 -22.39
C LEU A 50 -23.46 -35.69 -21.40
N LEU A 51 -23.01 -35.68 -20.15
CA LEU A 51 -23.44 -34.66 -19.17
C LEU A 51 -22.33 -33.84 -18.49
N THR A 52 -21.07 -33.91 -18.92
CA THR A 52 -19.96 -33.17 -18.28
C THR A 52 -19.39 -32.01 -19.10
N GLY A 53 -20.12 -31.52 -20.12
CA GLY A 53 -19.60 -30.56 -21.10
C GLY A 53 -20.13 -29.12 -21.04
N ALA A 54 -20.85 -28.71 -19.99
CA ALA A 54 -21.56 -27.42 -19.97
C ALA A 54 -21.32 -26.60 -18.70
N CYS A 55 -20.07 -26.26 -18.39
CA CYS A 55 -19.73 -25.19 -17.43
C CYS A 55 -18.53 -24.32 -17.87
N ALA A 56 -18.17 -24.31 -19.15
CA ALA A 56 -17.06 -23.48 -19.66
C ALA A 56 -17.50 -22.06 -20.10
N GLY A 57 -18.62 -21.55 -19.58
CA GLY A 57 -19.26 -20.33 -20.05
C GLY A 57 -19.67 -19.33 -18.97
N LEU A 58 -19.19 -19.46 -17.74
CA LEU A 58 -19.32 -18.39 -16.75
C LEU A 58 -18.10 -17.49 -16.88
N GLY A 59 -18.20 -16.53 -17.81
CA GLY A 59 -17.38 -15.33 -17.80
C GLY A 59 -17.67 -14.53 -16.53
N ILE A 60 -17.11 -14.98 -15.42
CA ILE A 60 -16.76 -14.11 -14.30
C ILE A 60 -15.75 -13.16 -14.89
N GLY A 61 -16.23 -12.01 -15.38
CA GLY A 61 -15.38 -10.94 -15.88
C GLY A 61 -14.34 -10.67 -14.81
N ALA A 62 -13.10 -11.07 -15.09
CA ALA A 62 -11.97 -10.72 -14.26
C ALA A 62 -11.88 -9.20 -14.32
N LYS A 63 -12.46 -8.55 -13.31
CA LYS A 63 -12.34 -7.10 -13.15
C LYS A 63 -10.85 -6.85 -12.98
N ASP A 64 -10.27 -6.08 -13.90
CA ASP A 64 -8.85 -5.77 -13.85
C ASP A 64 -8.49 -5.28 -12.43
N PRO A 65 -7.37 -5.74 -11.85
CA PRO A 65 -6.97 -5.35 -10.51
C PRO A 65 -6.90 -3.83 -10.41
N VAL A 66 -7.57 -3.25 -9.41
CA VAL A 66 -7.52 -1.81 -9.16
C VAL A 66 -6.09 -1.46 -8.73
N PRO A 67 -5.40 -0.53 -9.41
CA PRO A 67 -4.07 -0.06 -9.00
C PRO A 67 -4.05 0.40 -7.55
N ALA A 68 -3.11 -0.16 -6.78
CA ALA A 68 -2.89 0.19 -5.39
C ALA A 68 -1.73 1.19 -5.26
N PHE A 69 -1.98 2.29 -4.57
CA PHE A 69 -1.06 3.39 -4.35
C PHE A 69 -0.58 3.40 -2.90
N ASN A 70 0.66 3.81 -2.71
CA ASN A 70 1.25 3.97 -1.38
C ASN A 70 1.66 5.44 -1.20
N LEU A 71 1.69 5.89 0.05
CA LEU A 71 2.19 7.22 0.39
C LEU A 71 3.71 7.18 0.53
N ARG A 72 4.36 8.33 0.32
CA ARG A 72 5.78 8.53 0.61
C ARG A 72 5.95 9.47 1.80
N ALA A 73 6.86 9.11 2.71
CA ALA A 73 7.28 10.02 3.76
C ALA A 73 8.19 11.13 3.17
N PRO A 74 8.19 12.34 3.76
CA PRO A 74 9.16 13.37 3.40
C PRO A 74 10.61 12.86 3.55
N ALA A 75 11.40 12.96 2.47
CA ALA A 75 12.76 12.45 2.43
C ALA A 75 13.74 13.27 3.28
N ALA A 76 13.52 14.59 3.40
CA ALA A 76 14.35 15.48 4.19
C ALA A 76 13.48 16.50 4.91
N VAL A 77 13.37 16.35 6.24
CA VAL A 77 12.78 17.37 7.10
C VAL A 77 13.92 18.04 7.85
N GLN A 78 14.07 19.36 7.69
CA GLN A 78 15.07 20.12 8.45
C GLN A 78 14.83 19.90 9.94
N ARG A 79 15.90 19.51 10.65
CA ARG A 79 15.84 19.34 12.10
C ARG A 79 15.48 20.67 12.76
N SER A 80 14.37 20.73 13.48
CA SER A 80 14.06 21.82 14.40
C SER A 80 13.92 21.26 15.81
N GLY A 81 14.98 21.42 16.61
CA GLY A 81 15.03 20.91 17.98
C GLY A 81 15.17 19.39 18.08
N ALA A 82 15.57 18.93 19.27
CA ALA A 82 15.66 17.53 19.65
C ALA A 82 14.53 17.21 20.63
N ILE A 83 13.80 16.11 20.38
CA ILE A 83 12.77 15.61 21.30
C ILE A 83 13.47 15.15 22.59
N ARG A 84 13.10 15.72 23.73
CA ARG A 84 13.60 15.29 25.04
C ARG A 84 12.72 14.17 25.62
N GLY A 85 12.98 12.93 25.21
CA GLY A 85 12.26 11.75 25.70
C GLY A 85 11.91 10.74 24.60
N GLN A 86 11.04 9.79 24.93
CA GLN A 86 10.42 8.85 24.01
C GLN A 86 9.00 9.28 23.67
N MET A 87 8.65 9.21 22.38
CA MET A 87 7.33 9.50 21.86
C MET A 87 6.80 8.30 21.09
N VAL A 88 5.54 7.95 21.31
CA VAL A 88 4.85 6.97 20.46
C VAL A 88 3.84 7.65 19.56
N VAL A 89 3.67 7.09 18.37
CA VAL A 89 2.66 7.50 17.40
C VAL A 89 1.64 6.36 17.26
N PRO A 90 0.48 6.44 17.93
CA PRO A 90 -0.63 5.52 17.69
C PRO A 90 -1.18 5.60 16.26
N GLU A 91 -2.03 4.64 15.86
CA GLU A 91 -2.76 4.74 14.60
C GLU A 91 -3.64 6.02 14.61
N PRO A 92 -3.54 6.88 13.59
CA PRO A 92 -4.38 8.07 13.47
C PRO A 92 -5.88 7.73 13.49
N SER A 93 -6.69 8.57 14.13
CA SER A 93 -8.15 8.49 14.00
C SER A 93 -8.62 9.10 12.68
N ALA A 94 -9.68 8.56 12.11
CA ALA A 94 -10.34 9.11 10.95
C ALA A 94 -11.83 8.73 10.95
N ILE A 95 -12.66 9.49 10.23
CA ILE A 95 -14.03 9.08 9.94
C ILE A 95 -14.05 7.86 9.00
N SER A 96 -15.13 7.08 9.02
CA SER A 96 -15.22 5.80 8.29
C SER A 96 -14.95 5.88 6.79
N VAL A 97 -15.29 7.00 6.14
CA VAL A 97 -15.01 7.19 4.71
C VAL A 97 -13.51 7.30 4.42
N LEU A 98 -12.73 7.83 5.37
CA LEU A 98 -11.28 7.95 5.30
C LEU A 98 -10.57 6.73 5.90
N ASP A 99 -11.16 6.03 6.88
CA ASP A 99 -10.65 4.75 7.39
C ASP A 99 -10.98 3.59 6.43
N SER A 100 -10.45 3.67 5.21
CA SER A 100 -10.58 2.63 4.21
C SER A 100 -9.38 2.63 3.26
N GLU A 101 -9.37 1.67 2.34
CA GLU A 101 -8.42 1.64 1.21
C GLU A 101 -8.88 2.54 0.05
N ARG A 102 -10.02 3.22 0.14
CA ARG A 102 -10.56 4.03 -0.96
C ARG A 102 -9.91 5.41 -0.96
N ILE A 103 -9.58 5.91 -2.16
CA ILE A 103 -9.16 7.28 -2.34
C ILE A 103 -10.41 8.15 -2.45
N VAL A 104 -10.58 9.08 -1.50
CA VAL A 104 -11.76 9.94 -1.44
C VAL A 104 -11.62 11.09 -2.43
N VAL A 105 -12.73 11.40 -3.10
CA VAL A 105 -12.89 12.57 -3.97
C VAL A 105 -14.05 13.39 -3.43
N ARG A 106 -13.90 14.71 -3.41
CA ARG A 106 -14.94 15.68 -3.07
C ARG A 106 -15.26 16.48 -4.34
N PRO A 107 -16.29 16.08 -5.12
CA PRO A 107 -16.66 16.79 -6.34
C PRO A 107 -17.17 18.21 -6.08
N SER A 108 -17.91 18.38 -4.99
CA SER A 108 -18.45 19.68 -4.55
C SER A 108 -18.69 19.65 -3.04
N ALA A 109 -19.04 20.80 -2.45
CA ALA A 109 -19.32 20.90 -1.02
C ALA A 109 -20.44 19.93 -0.61
N GLY A 110 -20.18 19.10 0.41
CA GLY A 110 -21.14 18.11 0.92
C GLY A 110 -21.23 16.82 0.12
N GLN A 111 -20.54 16.69 -1.02
CA GLN A 111 -20.47 15.43 -1.77
C GLN A 111 -19.19 14.67 -1.45
N VAL A 112 -19.33 13.35 -1.31
CA VAL A 112 -18.20 12.45 -1.11
C VAL A 112 -18.33 11.29 -2.09
N ALA A 113 -17.28 11.08 -2.86
CA ALA A 113 -17.17 10.01 -3.84
C ALA A 113 -15.85 9.26 -3.64
N THR A 114 -15.67 8.16 -4.37
CA THR A 114 -14.42 7.41 -4.42
C THR A 114 -13.83 7.51 -5.82
N LEU A 115 -12.52 7.67 -5.89
CA LEU A 115 -11.79 7.67 -7.15
C LEU A 115 -11.88 6.29 -7.81
N ALA A 116 -12.37 6.26 -9.05
CA ALA A 116 -12.45 5.02 -9.81
C ALA A 116 -11.06 4.61 -10.29
N GLY A 117 -10.76 3.30 -10.28
CA GLY A 117 -9.50 2.78 -10.83
C GLY A 117 -8.25 3.11 -10.00
N ALA A 118 -8.42 3.50 -8.74
CA ALA A 118 -7.32 3.74 -7.81
C ALA A 118 -7.74 3.44 -6.38
N GLN A 119 -6.84 2.82 -5.61
CA GLN A 119 -7.03 2.59 -4.18
C GLN A 119 -5.71 2.74 -3.43
N TRP A 120 -5.75 2.91 -2.12
CA TRP A 120 -4.60 2.76 -1.26
C TRP A 120 -4.17 1.29 -1.13
N SER A 121 -2.90 1.05 -0.81
CA SER A 121 -2.35 -0.29 -0.61
C SER A 121 -2.70 -0.94 0.74
N ASP A 122 -3.18 -0.14 1.69
CA ASP A 122 -3.70 -0.55 3.00
C ASP A 122 -4.68 0.56 3.47
N ARG A 123 -5.37 0.37 4.59
CA ARG A 123 -6.20 1.40 5.19
C ARG A 123 -5.39 2.67 5.45
N LEU A 124 -5.97 3.80 5.07
CA LEU A 124 -5.29 5.09 5.17
C LEU A 124 -4.68 5.37 6.56
N PRO A 125 -5.36 5.15 7.71
CA PRO A 125 -4.74 5.35 9.02
C PRO A 125 -3.42 4.60 9.22
N LYS A 126 -3.36 3.33 8.80
CA LYS A 126 -2.13 2.53 8.90
C LYS A 126 -1.01 3.07 8.03
N LEU A 127 -1.33 3.48 6.80
CA LEU A 127 -0.35 4.13 5.91
C LEU A 127 0.17 5.43 6.51
N LEU A 128 -0.71 6.27 7.04
CA LEU A 128 -0.34 7.53 7.67
C LEU A 128 0.55 7.31 8.89
N GLN A 129 0.23 6.36 9.77
CA GLN A 129 1.08 6.01 10.91
C GLN A 129 2.49 5.64 10.44
N ALA A 130 2.59 4.75 9.45
CA ALA A 130 3.87 4.29 8.93
C ALA A 130 4.71 5.46 8.39
N ARG A 131 4.10 6.35 7.58
CA ARG A 131 4.82 7.48 6.98
C ARG A 131 5.13 8.61 7.95
N ILE A 132 4.30 8.82 8.97
CA ILE A 132 4.61 9.78 10.04
C ILE A 132 5.80 9.30 10.85
N VAL A 133 5.84 8.03 11.25
CA VAL A 133 6.99 7.43 11.96
C VAL A 133 8.25 7.54 11.10
N GLU A 134 8.18 7.11 9.83
CA GLU A 134 9.30 7.22 8.88
C GLU A 134 9.78 8.67 8.71
N ALA A 135 8.89 9.66 8.70
CA ALA A 135 9.28 11.07 8.63
C ALA A 135 10.07 11.54 9.86
N PHE A 136 9.71 11.08 11.06
CA PHE A 136 10.49 11.34 12.26
C PHE A 136 11.86 10.65 12.20
N GLU A 137 11.91 9.40 11.72
CA GLU A 137 13.14 8.65 11.52
C GLU A 137 14.07 9.37 10.52
N ASN A 138 13.55 9.82 9.38
CA ASN A 138 14.26 10.61 8.37
C ASN A 138 14.81 11.93 8.94
N SER A 139 14.11 12.54 9.91
CA SER A 139 14.60 13.72 10.66
C SER A 139 15.67 13.38 11.71
N SER A 140 16.15 12.14 11.74
CA SER A 140 17.15 11.59 12.67
C SER A 140 16.68 11.50 14.11
N ARG A 141 15.39 11.20 14.31
CA ARG A 141 14.78 10.96 15.61
C ARG A 141 14.53 9.47 15.89
N LEU A 142 15.32 8.60 15.26
CA LEU A 142 15.27 7.12 15.37
C LEU A 142 15.31 6.58 16.82
N ARG A 143 15.89 7.32 17.77
CA ARG A 143 15.97 6.91 19.19
C ARG A 143 14.82 7.42 20.06
N SER A 144 13.96 8.27 19.51
CA SER A 144 12.96 9.03 20.27
C SER A 144 11.54 8.76 19.81
N VAL A 145 11.33 8.06 18.69
CA VAL A 145 9.99 7.83 18.12
C VAL A 145 9.81 6.36 17.80
N GLY A 146 8.63 5.81 18.15
CA GLY A 146 8.23 4.47 17.78
C GLY A 146 6.71 4.29 17.76
N ARG A 147 6.27 3.04 17.66
CA ARG A 147 4.86 2.65 17.69
C ARG A 147 4.48 2.09 19.07
N PRO A 148 3.20 2.13 19.47
CA PRO A 148 2.76 1.50 20.72
C PRO A 148 3.11 0.01 20.82
N THR A 149 3.20 -0.69 19.69
CA THR A 149 3.55 -2.11 19.61
C THR A 149 5.00 -2.42 19.95
N ASP A 150 5.87 -1.40 19.99
CA ASP A 150 7.32 -1.58 20.17
C ASP A 150 7.69 -1.72 21.66
N GLY A 151 6.72 -1.69 22.58
CA GLY A 151 6.93 -1.87 24.02
C GLY A 151 7.64 -0.70 24.71
N LEU A 152 7.65 0.48 24.08
CA LEU A 152 8.32 1.67 24.60
C LEU A 152 7.59 2.27 25.80
N THR A 153 8.36 2.74 26.79
CA THR A 153 7.81 3.60 27.86
C THR A 153 7.83 5.04 27.36
N ALA A 154 6.70 5.47 26.82
CA ALA A 154 6.61 6.76 26.14
C ALA A 154 6.38 7.91 27.13
N ASP A 155 7.27 8.90 27.12
CA ASP A 155 7.07 10.20 27.79
C ASP A 155 5.95 11.02 27.12
N TYR A 156 5.79 10.83 25.80
CA TYR A 156 4.80 11.54 24.99
C TYR A 156 4.03 10.62 24.04
N GLN A 157 2.81 11.00 23.72
CA GLN A 157 2.02 10.39 22.65
C GLN A 157 1.61 11.45 21.65
N LEU A 158 1.80 11.18 20.36
CA LEU A 158 1.32 12.02 19.28
C LEU A 158 -0.01 11.47 18.74
N LEU A 159 -1.11 12.05 19.19
CA LEU A 159 -2.44 11.73 18.68
C LEU A 159 -2.69 12.53 17.40
N VAL A 160 -3.16 11.84 16.36
CA VAL A 160 -3.39 12.39 15.04
C VAL A 160 -4.83 12.08 14.64
N ASP A 161 -5.56 13.09 14.20
CA ASP A 161 -6.94 12.98 13.72
C ASP A 161 -7.03 13.54 12.28
N VAL A 162 -7.48 12.71 11.36
CA VAL A 162 -7.51 13.00 9.93
C VAL A 162 -8.87 13.61 9.57
N ARG A 163 -8.85 14.88 9.15
CA ARG A 163 -10.06 15.66 8.84
C ARG A 163 -10.34 15.76 7.35
N ALA A 164 -9.30 15.79 6.54
CA ALA A 164 -9.38 15.73 5.10
C ALA A 164 -8.18 14.94 4.56
N PHE A 165 -8.45 14.04 3.62
CA PHE A 165 -7.42 13.30 2.89
C PHE A 165 -8.00 12.84 1.56
N GLN A 166 -8.07 13.76 0.59
CA GLN A 166 -8.93 13.61 -0.57
C GLN A 166 -8.48 14.47 -1.75
N LEU A 167 -9.02 14.19 -2.92
CA LEU A 167 -9.00 15.12 -4.05
C LEU A 167 -10.25 16.01 -3.99
N SER A 168 -10.11 17.32 -3.80
CA SER A 168 -11.21 18.28 -3.99
C SER A 168 -11.22 18.74 -5.45
N VAL A 169 -12.37 18.73 -6.12
CA VAL A 169 -12.46 19.05 -7.57
C VAL A 169 -13.03 20.44 -7.84
N ALA A 170 -13.75 21.01 -6.88
CA ALA A 170 -14.32 22.36 -6.98
C ALA A 170 -13.70 23.28 -5.91
N PRO A 171 -13.31 24.53 -6.26
CA PRO A 171 -13.40 25.15 -7.61
C PRO A 171 -12.36 24.62 -8.61
N GLU A 172 -11.30 23.98 -8.13
CA GLU A 172 -10.22 23.41 -8.94
C GLU A 172 -9.76 22.08 -8.33
N ALA A 173 -9.13 21.22 -9.14
CA ALA A 173 -8.62 19.93 -8.70
C ALA A 173 -7.38 20.12 -7.80
N VAL A 174 -7.52 19.85 -6.51
CA VAL A 174 -6.43 19.90 -5.52
C VAL A 174 -6.42 18.65 -4.67
N GLY A 175 -5.23 18.11 -4.40
CA GLY A 175 -5.04 17.24 -3.25
C GLY A 175 -5.20 18.07 -1.99
N GLU A 176 -6.09 17.66 -1.08
CA GLU A 176 -6.36 18.35 0.17
C GLU A 176 -6.07 17.40 1.34
N VAL A 177 -5.18 17.84 2.23
CA VAL A 177 -4.85 17.13 3.45
C VAL A 177 -5.01 18.08 4.64
N GLU A 178 -5.85 17.69 5.60
CA GLU A 178 -6.00 18.36 6.88
C GLU A 178 -5.92 17.35 8.02
N ILE A 179 -5.02 17.62 8.97
CA ILE A 179 -4.78 16.79 10.13
C ILE A 179 -4.76 17.66 11.39
N ALA A 180 -5.47 17.23 12.43
CA ALA A 180 -5.31 17.76 13.78
C ALA A 180 -4.37 16.87 14.58
N ALA A 181 -3.37 17.46 15.22
CA ALA A 181 -2.41 16.75 16.06
C ALA A 181 -2.44 17.27 17.49
N LYS A 182 -2.25 16.35 18.45
CA LYS A 182 -2.10 16.65 19.88
C LYS A 182 -0.90 15.88 20.42
N ILE A 183 -0.08 16.54 21.23
CA ILE A 183 0.97 15.90 22.01
C ILE A 183 0.43 15.76 23.44
N VAL A 184 0.43 14.53 23.95
CA VAL A 184 -0.05 14.17 25.28
C VAL A 184 1.12 13.65 26.11
N ALA A 185 1.29 14.13 27.33
CA ALA A 185 2.30 13.62 28.25
C ALA A 185 1.85 12.27 28.84
N GLY A 186 2.65 11.21 28.65
CA GLY A 186 2.28 9.82 28.96
C GLY A 186 1.93 9.56 30.43
N GLY A 187 2.65 10.19 31.37
CA GLY A 187 2.41 9.98 32.81
C GLY A 187 1.21 10.73 33.39
N SER A 188 0.76 11.84 32.77
CA SER A 188 -0.31 12.69 33.32
C SER A 188 -1.57 12.75 32.44
N GLY A 189 -1.48 12.31 31.19
CA GLY A 189 -2.53 12.50 30.19
C GLY A 189 -2.75 13.97 29.78
N ARG A 190 -1.94 14.91 30.26
CA ARG A 190 -2.08 16.33 29.93
C ARG A 190 -1.69 16.58 28.48
N ILE A 191 -2.51 17.35 27.77
CA ILE A 191 -2.17 17.88 26.44
C ILE A 191 -1.12 18.98 26.61
N VAL A 192 0.07 18.77 26.05
CA VAL A 192 1.18 19.74 26.08
C VAL A 192 1.19 20.63 24.84
N GLY A 193 0.53 20.21 23.76
CA GLY A 193 0.35 21.01 22.57
C GLY A 193 -0.73 20.44 21.67
N GLY A 194 -1.41 21.32 20.94
CA GLY A 194 -2.38 20.95 19.91
C GLY A 194 -2.30 21.90 18.72
N ARG A 195 -2.37 21.36 17.51
CA ARG A 195 -2.30 22.16 16.28
C ARG A 195 -3.02 21.46 15.12
N VAL A 196 -3.65 22.25 14.27
CA VAL A 196 -4.19 21.79 12.98
C VAL A 196 -3.20 22.18 11.88
N PHE A 197 -2.97 21.24 10.96
CA PHE A 197 -2.13 21.40 9.78
C PHE A 197 -3.01 21.16 8.55
N ARG A 198 -2.86 22.02 7.55
CA ARG A 198 -3.58 21.92 6.28
C ARG A 198 -2.64 22.26 5.15
N ALA A 199 -2.66 21.47 4.09
CA ALA A 199 -2.00 21.77 2.83
C ALA A 199 -2.91 21.38 1.68
N THR A 200 -2.76 22.13 0.58
CA THR A 200 -3.42 21.86 -0.69
C THR A 200 -2.40 21.94 -1.81
N THR A 201 -2.47 21.01 -2.76
CA THR A 201 -1.59 20.99 -3.93
C THR A 201 -2.44 20.84 -5.19
N PRO A 202 -2.27 21.70 -6.22
CA PRO A 202 -2.93 21.52 -7.50
C PRO A 202 -2.65 20.14 -8.09
N ALA A 203 -3.68 19.49 -8.60
CA ALA A 203 -3.56 18.22 -9.32
C ALA A 203 -3.41 18.49 -10.83
N ALA A 204 -2.52 17.75 -11.48
CA ALA A 204 -2.36 17.82 -12.94
C ALA A 204 -3.62 17.32 -13.68
N GLY A 205 -4.40 16.48 -13.01
CA GLY A 205 -5.71 16.04 -13.43
C GLY A 205 -6.39 15.21 -12.35
N THR A 206 -7.48 14.55 -12.74
CA THR A 206 -8.38 13.83 -11.81
C THR A 206 -8.28 12.32 -11.95
N ASP A 207 -7.29 11.83 -12.71
CA ASP A 207 -7.01 10.40 -12.80
C ASP A 207 -6.35 9.85 -11.52
N GLY A 208 -6.26 8.53 -11.43
CA GLY A 208 -5.68 7.83 -10.29
C GLY A 208 -4.29 8.33 -9.88
N ALA A 209 -3.37 8.47 -10.83
CA ALA A 209 -1.97 8.75 -10.54
C ALA A 209 -1.74 10.24 -10.24
N GLU A 210 -2.35 11.12 -11.02
CA GLU A 210 -2.24 12.58 -10.88
C GLU A 210 -2.94 13.07 -9.60
N ALA A 211 -4.11 12.51 -9.27
CA ALA A 211 -4.79 12.81 -8.02
C ALA A 211 -3.98 12.36 -6.80
N VAL A 212 -3.44 11.13 -6.85
CA VAL A 212 -2.60 10.60 -5.76
C VAL A 212 -1.34 11.45 -5.59
N ALA A 213 -0.70 11.87 -6.68
CA ALA A 213 0.50 12.71 -6.61
C ALA A 213 0.23 14.05 -5.89
N ALA A 214 -0.92 14.68 -6.17
CA ALA A 214 -1.31 15.91 -5.50
C ALA A 214 -1.60 15.70 -4.00
N ILE A 215 -2.34 14.64 -3.65
CA ILE A 215 -2.64 14.28 -2.25
C ILE A 215 -1.34 13.98 -1.50
N GLU A 216 -0.44 13.21 -2.10
CA GLU A 216 0.84 12.85 -1.49
C GLU A 216 1.70 14.09 -1.24
N THR A 217 1.75 15.03 -2.18
CA THR A 217 2.51 16.28 -2.01
C THR A 217 1.97 17.11 -0.84
N SER A 218 0.64 17.23 -0.73
CA SER A 218 0.01 17.89 0.42
C SER A 218 0.30 17.17 1.74
N PHE A 219 0.27 15.83 1.73
CA PHE A 219 0.61 15.02 2.90
C PHE A 219 2.08 15.21 3.33
N GLN A 220 3.00 15.29 2.37
CA GLN A 220 4.42 15.52 2.66
C GLN A 220 4.64 16.89 3.33
N ASP A 221 3.98 17.95 2.86
CA ASP A 221 4.05 19.27 3.47
C ASP A 221 3.46 19.26 4.90
N VAL A 222 2.26 18.72 5.08
CA VAL A 222 1.63 18.57 6.40
C VAL A 222 2.55 17.81 7.37
N THR A 223 3.15 16.71 6.92
CA THR A 223 4.03 15.89 7.75
C THR A 223 5.33 16.63 8.09
N ALA A 224 5.92 17.36 7.14
CA ALA A 224 7.10 18.18 7.41
C ALA A 224 6.80 19.31 8.40
N GLN A 225 5.61 19.91 8.35
CA GLN A 225 5.16 20.90 9.33
C GLN A 225 4.92 20.27 10.71
N LEU A 226 4.33 19.07 10.76
CA LEU A 226 4.09 18.30 11.97
C LEU A 226 5.41 17.99 12.70
N VAL A 227 6.38 17.40 12.01
CA VAL A 227 7.69 17.05 12.59
C VAL A 227 8.42 18.28 13.15
N ARG A 228 8.38 19.39 12.41
CA ARG A 228 8.95 20.68 12.85
C ARG A 228 8.24 21.26 14.05
N TRP A 229 6.93 21.15 14.11
CA TRP A 229 6.14 21.61 15.25
C TRP A 229 6.44 20.78 16.50
N VAL A 230 6.47 19.45 16.39
CA VAL A 230 6.76 18.56 17.53
C VAL A 230 8.08 18.93 18.19
N GLY A 231 9.17 19.07 17.43
CA GLY A 231 10.47 19.40 18.02
C GLY A 231 10.64 20.83 18.55
N ARG A 232 9.64 21.69 18.35
CA ARG A 232 9.57 22.99 19.03
C ARG A 232 8.79 22.91 20.33
N VAL A 233 7.85 21.97 20.44
CA VAL A 233 7.01 21.79 21.63
C VAL A 233 7.69 20.90 22.66
N ILE A 234 8.40 19.84 22.22
CA ILE A 234 9.08 18.85 23.07
C ILE A 234 10.51 18.55 22.63
#